data_AF-A0AA42MD35-F1
#
_entry.id   AF-A0AA42MD35-F1
#
_cell.length_a   1.000
_cell.length_b   1.000
_cell.length_c   1.000
_cell.angle_alpha   90.00
_cell.angle_beta   90.00
_cell.angle_gamma   90.00
#
_symmetry.space_group_name_H-M   'P 1'
#
loop_
_entity.id
_entity.type
_entity.pdbx_description
1 polymer ?
#
loop_
_entity_poly.entity_id
_entity_poly.type
_entity_poly.pdbx_seq_one_letter_code
_entity_poly.pdbx_strand_id
1 'polypeptide(L)'
;MPKIIKNYEELVTEGYGQGHGRDYKPCKTVQNFSSIGRSHRVQGRVSKRLHHLFSDLELSTFLLLDWNQNVTDIREHYPLDIYDLNSICSRFRMKKVSIDYIPFTLSSDFLVDFGKLSIALDTLYSKDLNKAHVIESLEIKRRYWEEEHNTPFKLITEKDIPTTVLENIKWLYVEKNDLEITNQMIDLAVYFMKEISQYPQSSLIQFCKHSDQTQKMGIGTTLALFRKLFALRILQFNLEISYLELKLSDIHASNLLQNENTVHATN
;
A
#
# COMPACT_ATOMS: atom_id res chain seq x y z
N MET A 1 -13.35 -16.24 22.84
CA MET A 1 -13.08 -15.28 23.94
C MET A 1 -13.81 -13.99 23.62
N PRO A 2 -14.50 -13.35 24.59
CA PRO A 2 -15.08 -12.03 24.36
C PRO A 2 -13.95 -11.06 23.97
N LYS A 3 -14.18 -10.22 22.96
CA LYS A 3 -13.23 -9.16 22.60
C LYS A 3 -13.21 -8.17 23.75
N ILE A 4 -12.08 -8.09 24.46
CA ILE A 4 -11.87 -7.07 25.48
C ILE A 4 -11.83 -5.72 24.75
N ILE A 5 -12.86 -4.91 24.96
CA ILE A 5 -12.89 -3.53 24.46
C ILE A 5 -12.04 -2.73 25.43
N LYS A 6 -10.80 -2.43 25.03
CA LYS A 6 -9.92 -1.56 25.80
C LYS A 6 -10.37 -0.12 25.65
N ASN A 7 -10.27 0.69 26.71
CA ASN A 7 -10.54 2.13 26.62
C ASN A 7 -9.35 2.88 25.95
N TYR A 8 -9.51 4.17 25.67
CA TYR A 8 -8.46 4.96 25.00
C TYR A 8 -7.13 4.97 25.78
N GLU A 9 -7.19 5.19 27.10
CA GLU A 9 -5.99 5.31 27.96
C GLU A 9 -5.22 3.99 28.04
N GLU A 10 -5.92 2.86 28.09
CA GLU A 10 -5.33 1.53 28.02
C GLU A 10 -4.60 1.30 26.69
N LEU A 11 -5.20 1.72 25.57
CA LEU A 11 -4.55 1.60 24.25
C LEU A 11 -3.26 2.42 24.21
N VAL A 12 -3.29 3.66 24.69
CA VAL A 12 -2.10 4.53 24.73
C VAL A 12 -1.01 3.93 25.62
N THR A 13 -1.38 3.44 26.82
CA THR A 13 -0.43 2.84 27.78
C THR A 13 0.22 1.58 27.21
N GLU A 14 -0.49 0.81 26.40
CA GLU A 14 0.04 -0.37 25.72
C GLU A 14 0.80 -0.06 24.42
N GLY A 15 1.01 1.21 24.09
CA GLY A 15 1.80 1.64 22.94
C GLY A 15 1.07 1.57 21.59
N TYR A 16 -0.26 1.47 21.57
CA TYR A 16 -1.01 1.57 20.32
C TYR A 16 -0.91 2.99 19.73
N GLY A 17 -0.74 3.08 18.41
CA GLY A 17 -0.46 4.33 17.70
C GLY A 17 0.98 4.82 17.80
N GLN A 18 1.82 4.15 18.60
CA GLN A 18 3.22 4.51 18.79
C GLN A 18 4.14 3.66 17.90
N GLY A 19 5.37 4.14 17.72
CA GLY A 19 6.38 3.50 16.89
C GLY A 19 6.33 3.93 15.42
N HIS A 20 7.31 3.46 14.65
CA HIS A 20 7.46 3.72 13.22
C HIS A 20 7.92 2.46 12.49
N GLY A 21 7.62 2.36 11.20
CA GLY A 21 8.04 1.25 10.36
C GLY A 21 7.66 -0.11 10.96
N ARG A 22 8.67 -0.92 11.30
CA ARG A 22 8.48 -2.28 11.83
C ARG A 22 7.90 -2.31 13.25
N ASP A 23 8.12 -1.24 14.01
CA ASP A 23 7.79 -1.15 15.44
C ASP A 23 6.43 -0.47 15.68
N TYR A 24 5.79 0.05 14.63
CA TYR A 24 4.48 0.68 14.76
C TYR A 24 3.39 -0.33 15.12
N LYS A 25 2.52 0.05 16.06
CA LYS A 25 1.42 -0.78 16.57
C LYS A 25 0.05 -0.17 16.24
N PRO A 26 -0.69 -0.68 15.23
CA PRO A 26 -1.99 -0.13 14.82
C PRO A 26 -3.07 -0.34 15.90
N CYS A 27 -3.95 0.64 16.12
CA CYS A 27 -4.98 0.51 17.16
C CYS A 27 -5.99 -0.60 16.84
N LYS A 28 -6.25 -0.86 15.57
CA LYS A 28 -7.08 -1.99 15.10
C LYS A 28 -6.22 -3.10 14.53
N THR A 29 -6.48 -4.32 14.97
CA THR A 29 -5.90 -5.57 14.47
C THR A 29 -7.01 -6.58 14.27
N VAL A 30 -6.77 -7.61 13.45
CA VAL A 30 -7.77 -8.69 13.23
C VAL A 30 -8.17 -9.42 14.52
N GLN A 31 -7.34 -9.33 15.56
CA GLN A 31 -7.60 -9.94 16.88
C GLN A 31 -8.58 -9.09 17.70
N ASN A 32 -8.38 -7.76 17.76
CA ASN A 32 -9.14 -6.86 18.62
C ASN A 32 -10.33 -6.17 17.94
N PHE A 33 -10.39 -6.16 16.60
CA PHE A 33 -11.45 -5.49 15.82
C PHE A 33 -12.13 -6.47 14.86
N SER A 34 -13.46 -6.44 14.78
CA SER A 34 -14.24 -7.22 13.82
C SER A 34 -14.76 -6.29 12.74
N SER A 35 -14.26 -6.44 11.51
CA SER A 35 -14.89 -5.82 10.34
C SER A 35 -16.23 -6.50 10.03
N ILE A 36 -17.17 -5.72 9.47
CA ILE A 36 -18.38 -6.28 8.87
C ILE A 36 -18.04 -6.98 7.55
N GLY A 37 -17.02 -6.47 6.84
CA GLY A 37 -16.53 -7.01 5.58
C GLY A 37 -15.30 -7.90 5.71
N ARG A 38 -14.71 -8.23 4.56
CA ARG A 38 -13.46 -8.98 4.44
C ARG A 38 -12.29 -8.19 5.01
N SER A 39 -11.51 -8.85 5.87
CA SER A 39 -10.23 -8.34 6.36
C SER A 39 -9.05 -8.99 5.65
N HIS A 40 -7.92 -8.30 5.64
CA HIS A 40 -6.69 -8.69 4.97
C HIS A 40 -5.50 -8.53 5.91
N ARG A 41 -4.49 -9.38 5.72
CA ARG A 41 -3.17 -9.22 6.35
C ARG A 41 -2.13 -9.25 5.25
N VAL A 42 -1.36 -8.18 5.13
CA VAL A 42 -0.40 -8.02 4.03
C VAL A 42 0.94 -7.57 4.57
N GLN A 43 2.02 -8.24 4.14
CA GLN A 43 3.36 -7.84 4.49
C GLN A 43 3.73 -6.54 3.76
N GLY A 44 4.02 -5.47 4.50
CA GLY A 44 4.47 -4.20 3.95
C GLY A 44 5.93 -4.24 3.53
N ARG A 45 6.21 -3.74 2.32
CA ARG A 45 7.58 -3.67 1.79
C ARG A 45 8.34 -2.50 2.40
N VAL A 46 7.67 -1.38 2.60
CA VAL A 46 8.24 -0.16 3.19
C VAL A 46 8.42 -0.35 4.69
N SER A 47 7.34 -0.70 5.40
CA SER A 47 7.36 -0.80 6.87
C SER A 47 8.00 -2.08 7.42
N LYS A 48 8.21 -3.10 6.58
CA LYS A 48 8.74 -4.43 6.98
C LYS A 48 7.95 -5.14 8.08
N ARG A 49 6.64 -4.87 8.19
CA ARG A 49 5.72 -5.56 9.12
C ARG A 49 4.43 -5.97 8.44
N LEU A 50 3.66 -6.81 9.13
CA LEU A 50 2.32 -7.18 8.72
C LEU A 50 1.35 -6.03 8.99
N HIS A 51 0.61 -5.62 7.97
CA HIS A 51 -0.47 -4.65 8.07
C HIS A 51 -1.81 -5.34 8.26
N HIS A 52 -2.73 -4.69 8.97
CA HIS A 52 -4.09 -5.16 9.19
C HIS A 52 -5.06 -4.24 8.47
N LEU A 53 -5.86 -4.77 7.54
CA LEU A 53 -6.78 -3.96 6.73
C LEU A 53 -8.18 -4.60 6.79
N PHE A 54 -9.22 -3.78 6.85
CA PHE A 54 -10.60 -4.19 7.14
C PHE A 54 -11.59 -3.97 6.00
N SER A 55 -11.10 -3.54 4.84
CA SER A 55 -11.87 -3.50 3.60
C SER A 55 -10.99 -3.76 2.37
N ASP A 56 -11.63 -4.06 1.24
CA ASP A 56 -10.92 -4.17 -0.04
C ASP A 56 -10.40 -2.81 -0.52
N LEU A 57 -11.06 -1.72 -0.15
CA LEU A 57 -10.62 -0.37 -0.49
C LEU A 57 -9.37 0.01 0.32
N GLU A 58 -9.31 -0.35 1.60
CA GLU A 58 -8.10 -0.22 2.42
C GLU A 58 -6.96 -1.05 1.85
N LEU A 59 -7.22 -2.32 1.48
CA LEU A 59 -6.22 -3.15 0.79
C LEU A 59 -5.70 -2.47 -0.48
N SER A 60 -6.61 -1.98 -1.32
CA SER A 60 -6.25 -1.36 -2.60
C SER A 60 -5.41 -0.10 -2.40
N THR A 61 -5.81 0.73 -1.44
CA THR A 61 -5.09 1.96 -1.06
C THR A 61 -3.71 1.63 -0.50
N PHE A 62 -3.63 0.67 0.43
CA PHE A 62 -2.36 0.21 1.01
C PHE A 62 -1.38 -0.26 -0.06
N LEU A 63 -1.83 -1.10 -0.99
CA LEU A 63 -1.00 -1.63 -2.06
C LEU A 63 -0.44 -0.54 -2.97
N LEU A 64 -1.21 0.52 -3.25
CA LEU A 64 -0.75 1.69 -4.00
C LEU A 64 0.29 2.49 -3.22
N LEU A 65 0.05 2.72 -1.93
CA LEU A 65 0.95 3.48 -1.05
C LEU A 65 2.29 2.75 -0.89
N ASP A 66 2.27 1.46 -0.58
CA ASP A 66 3.48 0.65 -0.42
C ASP A 66 4.22 0.46 -1.76
N TRP A 67 3.51 0.60 -2.89
CA TRP A 67 4.15 0.68 -4.20
C TRP A 67 4.78 2.06 -4.50
N ASN A 68 4.44 3.14 -3.81
CA ASN A 68 5.01 4.45 -4.13
C ASN A 68 6.45 4.58 -3.59
N GLN A 69 7.43 4.90 -4.46
CA GLN A 69 8.86 5.06 -4.07
C GLN A 69 9.11 6.19 -3.08
N ASN A 70 8.22 7.18 -3.04
CA ASN A 70 8.37 8.34 -2.17
C ASN A 70 7.84 8.08 -0.76
N VAL A 71 7.12 6.98 -0.53
CA VAL A 71 6.59 6.62 0.78
C VAL A 71 7.69 5.98 1.63
N THR A 72 7.89 6.54 2.82
CA THR A 72 8.92 6.10 3.77
C THR A 72 8.36 5.36 4.98
N ASP A 73 7.08 5.59 5.33
CA ASP A 73 6.37 4.83 6.35
C ASP A 73 4.87 4.83 6.07
N ILE A 74 4.19 3.77 6.54
CA ILE A 74 2.74 3.61 6.46
C ILE A 74 2.28 3.12 7.83
N ARG A 75 1.41 3.88 8.46
CA ARG A 75 0.84 3.60 9.77
C ARG A 75 -0.67 3.48 9.63
N GLU A 76 -1.16 2.25 9.50
CA GLU A 76 -2.59 1.97 9.36
C GLU A 76 -3.33 2.09 10.70
N HIS A 77 -4.60 2.43 10.63
CA HIS A 77 -5.48 2.59 11.78
C HIS A 77 -4.83 3.44 12.87
N TYR A 78 -4.40 4.64 12.47
CA TYR A 78 -3.71 5.59 13.34
C TYR A 78 -4.72 6.19 14.34
N PRO A 79 -4.57 5.95 15.65
CA PRO A 79 -5.50 6.46 16.64
C PRO A 79 -5.40 7.98 16.74
N LEU A 80 -6.55 8.63 16.91
CA LEU A 80 -6.62 10.08 17.09
C LEU A 80 -6.73 10.41 18.58
N ASP A 81 -6.11 11.49 19.02
CA ASP A 81 -6.16 11.94 20.41
C ASP A 81 -7.59 12.36 20.82
N ILE A 82 -8.10 11.76 21.89
CA ILE A 82 -9.48 11.96 22.32
C ILE A 82 -9.72 13.34 22.94
N TYR A 83 -8.69 13.95 23.52
CA TYR A 83 -8.78 15.27 24.11
C TYR A 83 -8.87 16.33 23.01
N ASP A 84 -8.06 16.21 21.97
CA ASP A 84 -8.12 17.08 20.78
C ASP A 84 -9.46 16.94 20.07
N LEU A 85 -9.94 15.71 19.87
CA LEU A 85 -11.26 15.47 19.29
C LEU A 85 -12.39 16.09 20.13
N ASN A 86 -12.36 15.94 21.45
CA ASN A 86 -13.39 16.52 22.32
C ASN A 86 -13.30 18.05 22.41
N SER A 87 -12.11 18.62 22.26
CA SER A 87 -11.90 20.07 22.09
C SER A 87 -12.59 20.55 20.82
N ILE A 88 -12.35 19.89 19.68
CA ILE A 88 -13.02 20.17 18.40
C ILE A 88 -14.53 20.07 18.54
N CYS A 89 -15.06 18.96 19.05
CA CYS A 89 -16.51 18.79 19.22
C CYS A 89 -17.13 19.91 20.06
N SER A 90 -16.44 20.34 21.12
CA SER A 90 -16.91 21.43 21.99
C SER A 90 -16.95 22.77 21.25
N ARG A 91 -15.90 23.12 20.49
CA ARG A 91 -15.85 24.38 19.71
C ARG A 91 -16.96 24.47 18.67
N PHE A 92 -17.30 23.35 18.04
CA PHE A 92 -18.26 23.29 16.93
C PHE A 92 -19.65 22.76 17.33
N ARG A 93 -19.93 22.62 18.63
CA ARG A 93 -21.22 22.15 19.17
C ARG A 93 -21.63 20.78 18.61
N MET A 94 -20.65 19.93 18.32
CA MET A 94 -20.86 18.53 17.93
C MET A 94 -20.91 17.64 19.17
N LYS A 95 -21.42 16.41 19.01
CA LYS A 95 -21.48 15.45 20.12
C LYS A 95 -20.06 15.05 20.54
N LYS A 96 -19.78 15.14 21.85
CA LYS A 96 -18.51 14.66 22.41
C LYS A 96 -18.34 13.17 22.16
N VAL A 97 -17.10 12.75 21.94
CA VAL A 97 -16.79 11.33 21.77
C VAL A 97 -16.53 10.69 23.12
N SER A 98 -17.18 9.55 23.36
CA SER A 98 -17.09 8.82 24.62
C SER A 98 -15.79 8.02 24.70
N ILE A 99 -15.09 8.16 25.83
CA ILE A 99 -13.87 7.42 26.18
C ILE A 99 -14.17 5.93 26.43
N ASP A 100 -15.38 5.62 26.91
CA ASP A 100 -15.73 4.29 27.44
C ASP A 100 -16.18 3.27 26.39
N TYR A 101 -16.48 3.69 25.15
CA TYR A 101 -17.16 2.81 24.17
C TYR A 101 -16.60 2.82 22.74
N ILE A 102 -15.74 3.76 22.38
CA ILE A 102 -15.47 4.09 20.96
C ILE A 102 -13.97 4.26 20.60
N PRO A 103 -12.95 3.76 21.35
CA PRO A 103 -11.56 4.11 21.03
C PRO A 103 -11.08 3.59 19.67
N PHE A 104 -11.61 2.45 19.20
CA PHE A 104 -11.30 1.94 17.86
C PHE A 104 -12.00 2.72 16.74
N THR A 105 -13.00 3.55 17.02
CA THR A 105 -13.82 4.19 15.97
C THR A 105 -13.29 5.56 15.55
N LEU A 106 -12.30 6.08 16.29
CA LEU A 106 -11.63 7.35 16.06
C LEU A 106 -10.19 7.13 15.63
N SER A 107 -10.02 6.42 14.53
CA SER A 107 -8.71 6.30 13.86
C SER A 107 -8.81 6.89 12.47
N SER A 108 -7.72 7.39 11.94
CA SER A 108 -7.57 7.48 10.48
C SER A 108 -7.13 6.15 9.90
N ASP A 109 -7.53 5.85 8.67
CA ASP A 109 -7.20 4.55 8.06
C ASP A 109 -5.70 4.44 7.80
N PHE A 110 -5.05 5.53 7.40
CA PHE A 110 -3.60 5.60 7.24
C PHE A 110 -3.05 6.96 7.66
N LEU A 111 -1.86 6.94 8.26
CA LEU A 111 -0.93 8.07 8.30
C LEU A 111 0.30 7.66 7.48
N VAL A 112 0.58 8.41 6.42
CA VAL A 112 1.61 8.06 5.42
C VAL A 112 2.69 9.11 5.44
N ASP A 113 3.94 8.67 5.54
CA ASP A 113 5.10 9.54 5.55
C ASP A 113 5.82 9.54 4.20
N PHE A 114 6.20 10.73 3.74
CA PHE A 114 7.00 11.03 2.56
C PHE A 114 8.26 11.78 3.00
N GLY A 115 9.13 11.09 3.74
CA GLY A 115 10.27 11.70 4.42
C GLY A 115 9.83 12.59 5.58
N LYS A 116 9.90 13.92 5.41
CA LYS A 116 9.52 14.88 6.46
C LYS A 116 8.05 15.31 6.41
N LEU A 117 7.34 14.99 5.33
CA LEU A 117 5.94 15.31 5.15
C LEU A 117 5.09 14.10 5.51
N SER A 118 4.00 14.31 6.25
CA SER A 118 2.99 13.28 6.50
C SER A 118 1.65 13.69 5.88
N ILE A 119 0.86 12.71 5.46
CA ILE A 119 -0.52 12.90 5.00
C ILE A 119 -1.40 11.85 5.69
N ALA A 120 -2.50 12.29 6.28
CA ALA A 120 -3.52 11.41 6.82
C ALA A 120 -4.57 11.07 5.76
N LEU A 121 -4.94 9.80 5.67
CA LEU A 121 -5.87 9.27 4.68
C LEU A 121 -6.97 8.46 5.35
N ASP A 122 -8.19 8.66 4.89
CA ASP A 122 -9.31 7.75 5.13
C ASP A 122 -9.81 7.16 3.81
N THR A 123 -10.35 5.95 3.91
CA THR A 123 -10.99 5.27 2.79
C THR A 123 -12.49 5.19 3.00
N LEU A 124 -13.26 5.50 1.97
CA LEU A 124 -14.71 5.47 2.05
C LEU A 124 -15.31 5.18 0.67
N TYR A 125 -16.28 4.26 0.62
CA TYR A 125 -17.00 4.03 -0.62
C TYR A 125 -17.88 5.22 -0.97
N SER A 126 -17.88 5.64 -2.23
CA SER A 126 -18.57 6.85 -2.68
C SER A 126 -20.08 6.84 -2.39
N LYS A 127 -20.69 5.64 -2.33
CA LYS A 127 -22.10 5.44 -1.95
C LYS A 127 -22.43 5.92 -0.52
N ASP A 128 -21.44 5.98 0.36
CA ASP A 128 -21.61 6.28 1.79
C ASP A 128 -21.34 7.76 2.12
N LEU A 129 -20.86 8.55 1.15
CA LEU A 129 -20.51 9.97 1.32
C LEU A 129 -21.67 10.86 1.79
N ASN A 130 -22.90 10.53 1.41
CA ASN A 130 -24.08 11.35 1.71
C ASN A 130 -24.68 11.06 3.10
N LYS A 131 -24.10 10.13 3.88
CA LYS A 131 -24.61 9.78 5.21
C LYS A 131 -24.20 10.87 6.21
N ALA A 132 -25.17 11.46 6.91
CA ALA A 132 -24.92 12.56 7.85
C ALA A 132 -23.82 12.27 8.89
N HIS A 133 -23.86 11.07 9.51
CA HIS A 133 -22.84 10.67 10.50
C HIS A 133 -21.43 10.49 9.90
N VAL A 134 -21.34 10.16 8.60
CA VAL A 134 -20.06 10.05 7.91
C VAL A 134 -19.49 11.43 7.64
N ILE A 135 -20.31 12.37 7.17
CA ILE A 135 -19.90 13.77 6.96
C ILE A 135 -19.41 14.39 8.27
N GLU A 136 -20.15 14.22 9.36
CA GLU A 136 -19.76 14.72 10.69
C GLU A 136 -18.42 14.13 11.14
N SER A 137 -18.25 12.81 11.01
CA SER A 137 -16.99 12.13 11.36
C SER A 137 -15.81 12.62 10.52
N LEU A 138 -16.00 12.79 9.21
CA LEU A 138 -14.96 13.29 8.31
C LEU A 138 -14.58 14.74 8.62
N GLU A 139 -15.53 15.61 8.94
CA GLU A 139 -15.22 17.00 9.30
C GLU A 139 -14.45 17.08 10.63
N ILE A 140 -14.79 16.25 11.61
CA ILE A 140 -14.01 16.14 12.86
C ILE A 140 -12.56 15.75 12.54
N LYS A 141 -12.35 14.72 11.71
CA LYS A 141 -11.00 14.26 11.34
C LYS A 141 -10.23 15.29 10.52
N ARG A 142 -10.89 15.98 9.59
CA ARG A 142 -10.28 17.06 8.81
C ARG A 142 -9.75 18.15 9.74
N ARG A 143 -10.55 18.59 10.71
CA ARG A 143 -10.11 19.59 11.72
C ARG A 143 -8.99 19.08 12.60
N TYR A 144 -9.09 17.85 13.08
CA TYR A 144 -8.04 17.22 13.87
C TYR A 144 -6.69 17.29 13.14
N TRP A 145 -6.63 16.80 11.91
CA TRP A 145 -5.38 16.75 11.16
C TRP A 145 -4.91 18.12 10.70
N GLU A 146 -5.78 18.91 10.07
CA GLU A 146 -5.38 20.16 9.43
C GLU A 146 -5.21 21.31 10.43
N GLU A 147 -6.06 21.40 11.47
CA GLU A 147 -6.06 22.52 12.41
C GLU A 147 -5.20 22.25 13.65
N GLU A 148 -5.29 21.07 14.27
CA GLU A 148 -4.55 20.75 15.50
C GLU A 148 -3.14 20.19 15.22
N HIS A 149 -2.97 19.43 14.12
CA HIS A 149 -1.69 18.77 13.80
C HIS A 149 -0.97 19.28 12.54
N ASN A 150 -1.52 20.30 11.86
CA ASN A 150 -0.95 20.86 10.63
C ASN A 150 -0.54 19.79 9.59
N THR A 151 -1.36 18.75 9.46
CA THR A 151 -1.15 17.59 8.60
C THR A 151 -2.29 17.53 7.57
N PRO A 152 -2.00 17.47 6.26
CA PRO A 152 -3.05 17.33 5.25
C PRO A 152 -3.90 16.08 5.47
N PHE A 153 -5.22 16.23 5.33
CA PHE A 153 -6.17 15.12 5.35
C PHE A 153 -6.77 14.90 3.96
N LYS A 154 -6.83 13.64 3.51
CA LYS A 154 -7.47 13.28 2.23
C LYS A 154 -8.39 12.07 2.38
N LEU A 155 -9.42 12.05 1.56
CA LEU A 155 -10.36 10.95 1.44
C LEU A 155 -10.11 10.23 0.11
N ILE A 156 -10.00 8.90 0.16
CA ILE A 156 -9.87 8.03 -1.00
C ILE A 156 -11.14 7.20 -1.15
N THR A 157 -11.68 7.18 -2.36
CA THR A 157 -12.83 6.35 -2.73
C THR A 157 -12.43 5.29 -3.76
N GLU A 158 -13.33 4.35 -4.04
CA GLU A 158 -13.13 3.35 -5.08
C GLU A 158 -13.00 3.96 -6.49
N LYS A 159 -13.41 5.23 -6.66
CA LYS A 159 -13.32 5.94 -7.94
C LYS A 159 -11.95 6.56 -8.18
N ASP A 160 -11.15 6.73 -7.13
CA ASP A 160 -9.80 7.31 -7.21
C ASP A 160 -8.74 6.27 -7.57
N ILE A 161 -9.11 4.99 -7.66
CA ILE A 161 -8.21 3.88 -7.93
C ILE A 161 -8.55 3.27 -9.30
N PRO A 162 -7.72 3.51 -10.34
CA PRO A 162 -7.90 2.85 -11.63
C PRO A 162 -7.83 1.32 -11.47
N THR A 163 -8.83 0.61 -11.99
CA THR A 163 -8.95 -0.84 -11.84
C THR A 163 -7.73 -1.56 -12.41
N THR A 164 -7.21 -1.13 -13.56
CA THR A 164 -6.02 -1.71 -14.20
C THR A 164 -4.78 -1.59 -13.32
N VAL A 165 -4.55 -0.41 -12.72
CA VAL A 165 -3.42 -0.17 -11.81
C VAL A 165 -3.53 -1.10 -10.61
N LEU A 166 -4.72 -1.24 -10.04
CA LEU A 166 -4.94 -2.13 -8.90
C LEU A 166 -4.70 -3.61 -9.24
N GLU A 167 -5.19 -4.07 -10.38
CA GLU A 167 -4.98 -5.45 -10.85
C GLU A 167 -3.50 -5.74 -11.08
N ASN A 168 -2.77 -4.81 -11.71
CA ASN A 168 -1.34 -4.91 -11.90
C ASN A 168 -0.59 -4.97 -10.56
N ILE A 169 -0.90 -4.07 -9.62
CA ILE A 169 -0.24 -4.08 -8.32
C ILE A 169 -0.54 -5.37 -7.56
N LYS A 170 -1.80 -5.83 -7.54
CA LYS A 170 -2.16 -7.13 -6.94
C LYS A 170 -1.37 -8.29 -7.54
N TRP A 171 -1.20 -8.29 -8.86
CA TRP A 171 -0.37 -9.30 -9.54
C TRP A 171 1.10 -9.23 -9.10
N LEU A 172 1.65 -8.03 -8.92
CA LEU A 172 3.04 -7.81 -8.47
C LEU A 172 3.24 -8.09 -6.97
N TYR A 173 2.17 -8.03 -6.18
CA TYR A 173 2.20 -8.14 -4.72
C TYR A 173 1.90 -9.59 -4.27
N VAL A 174 2.90 -10.47 -4.41
CA VAL A 174 2.81 -11.87 -3.96
C VAL A 174 3.39 -11.99 -2.55
N GLU A 175 2.68 -12.68 -1.66
CA GLU A 175 2.96 -12.82 -0.21
C GLU A 175 4.36 -13.34 0.16
N LYS A 176 5.14 -13.84 -0.81
CA LYS A 176 6.45 -14.49 -0.60
C LYS A 176 7.58 -13.90 -1.44
N ASN A 177 7.46 -12.65 -1.89
CA ASN A 177 8.57 -12.03 -2.60
C ASN A 177 9.67 -11.67 -1.58
N ASP A 178 10.73 -12.47 -1.51
CA ASP A 178 12.03 -11.98 -1.04
C ASP A 178 12.40 -10.80 -1.95
N LEU A 179 12.39 -9.60 -1.38
CA LEU A 179 12.66 -8.34 -2.09
C LEU A 179 14.15 -8.07 -2.21
N GLU A 180 14.99 -9.06 -1.92
CA GLU A 180 16.43 -8.96 -2.11
C GLU A 180 16.75 -9.06 -3.59
N ILE A 181 17.39 -8.02 -4.11
CA ILE A 181 17.96 -8.00 -5.44
C ILE A 181 19.25 -8.81 -5.39
N THR A 182 19.39 -9.79 -6.29
CA THR A 182 20.61 -10.59 -6.45
C THR A 182 21.20 -10.38 -7.83
N ASN A 183 22.51 -10.59 -7.98
CA ASN A 183 23.19 -10.47 -9.28
C ASN A 183 22.55 -11.36 -10.37
N GLN A 184 22.06 -12.55 -9.99
CA GLN A 184 21.32 -13.43 -10.91
C GLN A 184 20.06 -12.78 -11.49
N MET A 185 19.37 -11.94 -10.71
CA MET A 185 18.19 -11.21 -11.20
C MET A 185 18.57 -10.08 -12.14
N ILE A 186 19.73 -9.47 -11.91
CA ILE A 186 20.28 -8.43 -12.77
C ILE A 186 20.71 -9.03 -14.12
N ASP A 187 21.49 -10.11 -14.09
CA ASP A 187 21.89 -10.85 -15.30
C ASP A 187 20.67 -11.26 -16.13
N LEU A 188 19.63 -11.77 -15.46
CA LEU A 188 18.39 -12.16 -16.10
C LEU A 188 17.65 -10.97 -16.72
N ALA A 189 17.63 -9.82 -16.06
CA ALA A 189 17.04 -8.61 -16.61
C ALA A 189 17.81 -8.10 -17.83
N VAL A 190 19.15 -8.13 -17.81
CA VAL A 190 19.99 -7.77 -18.96
C VAL A 190 19.70 -8.70 -20.15
N TYR A 191 19.60 -10.01 -19.89
CA TYR A 191 19.19 -10.98 -20.91
C TYR A 191 17.83 -10.65 -21.51
N PHE A 192 16.81 -10.40 -20.68
CA PHE A 192 15.48 -10.06 -21.19
C PHE A 192 15.44 -8.73 -21.96
N MET A 193 16.21 -7.72 -21.55
CA MET A 193 16.29 -6.45 -22.29
C MET A 193 16.86 -6.65 -23.70
N LYS A 194 17.82 -7.56 -23.87
CA LYS A 194 18.33 -7.94 -25.19
C LYS A 194 17.24 -8.60 -26.05
N GLU A 195 16.45 -9.51 -25.50
CA GLU A 195 15.34 -10.15 -26.21
C GLU A 195 14.22 -9.16 -26.56
N ILE A 196 13.87 -8.27 -25.63
CA ILE A 196 12.89 -7.18 -25.84
C ILE A 196 13.28 -6.34 -27.06
N SER A 197 14.57 -6.01 -27.21
CA SER A 197 15.07 -5.20 -28.33
C SER A 197 14.92 -5.89 -29.69
N GLN A 198 14.92 -7.24 -29.73
CA GLN A 198 14.77 -8.01 -30.96
C GLN A 198 13.29 -8.17 -31.35
N TYR A 199 12.39 -8.25 -30.36
CA TYR A 199 10.97 -8.55 -30.59
C TYR A 199 10.02 -7.51 -29.94
N PRO A 200 10.20 -6.19 -30.18
CA PRO A 200 9.54 -5.13 -29.41
C PRO A 200 8.01 -5.14 -29.53
N GLN A 201 7.46 -5.66 -30.62
CA GLN A 201 6.01 -5.69 -30.86
C GLN A 201 5.31 -6.97 -30.36
N SER A 202 6.08 -7.96 -29.90
CA SER A 202 5.51 -9.19 -29.34
C SER A 202 4.80 -8.92 -28.02
N SER A 203 3.68 -9.62 -27.78
CA SER A 203 3.04 -9.63 -26.46
C SER A 203 3.96 -10.30 -25.44
N LEU A 204 4.05 -9.74 -24.23
CA LEU A 204 4.74 -10.33 -23.09
C LEU A 204 4.27 -11.77 -22.83
N ILE A 205 2.96 -12.01 -22.88
CA ILE A 205 2.38 -13.33 -22.59
C ILE A 205 2.78 -14.35 -23.66
N GLN A 206 2.77 -13.95 -24.93
CA GLN A 206 3.17 -14.83 -26.03
C GLN A 206 4.68 -15.11 -26.00
N PHE A 207 5.49 -14.08 -25.74
CA PHE A 207 6.93 -14.22 -25.55
C PHE A 207 7.27 -15.20 -24.42
N CYS A 208 6.67 -15.01 -23.23
CA CYS A 208 6.88 -15.91 -22.09
C CYS A 208 6.53 -17.36 -22.42
N LYS A 209 5.40 -17.60 -23.09
CA LYS A 209 4.98 -18.95 -23.50
C LYS A 209 5.97 -19.58 -24.48
N HIS A 210 6.47 -18.81 -25.45
CA HIS A 210 7.45 -19.29 -26.41
C HIS A 210 8.80 -19.59 -25.76
N SER A 211 9.26 -18.72 -24.85
CA SER A 211 10.47 -18.93 -24.06
C SER A 211 10.38 -20.21 -23.21
N ASP A 212 9.26 -20.42 -22.51
CA ASP A 212 9.05 -21.65 -21.73
C ASP A 212 9.14 -22.91 -22.61
N GLN A 213 8.55 -22.89 -23.81
CA GLN A 213 8.57 -24.02 -24.74
C GLN A 213 9.97 -24.29 -25.30
N THR A 214 10.68 -23.26 -25.75
CA THR A 214 12.02 -23.39 -26.35
C THR A 214 13.06 -23.85 -25.35
N GLN A 215 12.98 -23.36 -24.10
CA GLN A 215 13.89 -23.73 -23.01
C GLN A 215 13.45 -24.99 -22.24
N LYS A 216 12.33 -25.63 -22.63
CA LYS A 216 11.74 -26.79 -21.95
C LYS A 216 11.46 -26.55 -20.45
N MET A 217 11.04 -25.33 -20.11
CA MET A 217 10.65 -24.96 -18.75
C MET A 217 9.17 -25.28 -18.48
N GLY A 218 8.79 -25.30 -17.20
CA GLY A 218 7.38 -25.41 -16.81
C GLY A 218 6.57 -24.21 -17.30
N ILE A 219 5.29 -24.44 -17.65
CA ILE A 219 4.39 -23.39 -18.14
C ILE A 219 4.29 -22.26 -17.11
N GLY A 220 4.53 -21.02 -17.55
CA GLY A 220 4.43 -19.82 -16.73
C GLY A 220 5.71 -19.45 -15.98
N THR A 221 6.82 -20.18 -16.19
CA THR A 221 8.08 -19.93 -15.49
C THR A 221 8.66 -18.58 -15.90
N THR A 222 8.77 -18.30 -17.21
CA THR A 222 9.29 -17.03 -17.72
C THR A 222 8.45 -15.85 -17.25
N LEU A 223 7.12 -15.98 -17.23
CA LEU A 223 6.24 -14.91 -16.73
C LEU A 223 6.42 -14.66 -15.23
N ALA A 224 6.63 -15.72 -14.43
CA ALA A 224 6.93 -15.57 -13.01
C ALA A 224 8.27 -14.84 -12.78
N LEU A 225 9.26 -15.05 -13.65
CA LEU A 225 10.53 -14.33 -13.63
C LEU A 225 10.33 -12.84 -13.94
N PHE A 226 9.62 -12.49 -15.02
CA PHE A 226 9.26 -11.10 -15.32
C PHE A 226 8.51 -10.44 -14.16
N ARG A 227 7.50 -11.14 -13.62
CA ARG A 227 6.75 -10.67 -12.44
C ARG A 227 7.67 -10.33 -11.27
N LYS A 228 8.68 -11.18 -11.00
CA LYS A 228 9.66 -10.93 -9.94
C LYS A 228 10.51 -9.69 -10.24
N LEU A 229 11.03 -9.56 -11.46
CA LEU A 229 11.83 -8.40 -11.88
C LEU A 229 11.02 -7.09 -11.82
N PHE A 230 9.74 -7.12 -12.21
CA PHE A 230 8.82 -6.00 -12.06
C PHE A 230 8.56 -5.68 -10.59
N ALA A 231 8.29 -6.69 -9.77
CA ALA A 231 8.03 -6.50 -8.34
C ALA A 231 9.23 -5.89 -7.60
N LEU A 232 10.45 -6.19 -8.06
CA LEU A 232 11.72 -5.61 -7.58
C LEU A 232 12.07 -4.27 -8.23
N ARG A 233 11.29 -3.83 -9.23
CA ARG A 233 11.54 -2.63 -10.05
C ARG A 233 12.88 -2.64 -10.77
N ILE A 234 13.41 -3.81 -11.05
CA ILE A 234 14.54 -3.98 -11.96
C ILE A 234 14.07 -3.68 -13.38
N LEU A 235 12.92 -4.24 -13.73
CA LEU A 235 12.15 -3.86 -14.92
C LEU A 235 10.90 -3.08 -14.48
N GLN A 236 10.40 -2.23 -15.37
CA GLN A 236 9.26 -1.36 -15.12
C GLN A 236 8.36 -1.28 -16.36
N PHE A 237 7.08 -0.99 -16.13
CA PHE A 237 6.07 -0.77 -17.18
C PHE A 237 5.03 0.23 -16.66
N ASN A 238 4.23 0.81 -17.55
CA ASN A 238 3.12 1.68 -17.15
C ASN A 238 2.00 0.84 -16.52
N LEU A 239 1.73 1.04 -15.23
CA LEU A 239 0.68 0.32 -14.48
C LEU A 239 -0.75 0.62 -14.98
N GLU A 240 -0.95 1.64 -15.81
CA GLU A 240 -2.24 1.90 -16.46
C GLU A 240 -2.53 0.93 -17.61
N ILE A 241 -1.51 0.21 -18.09
CA ILE A 241 -1.63 -0.82 -19.11
C ILE A 241 -1.67 -2.19 -18.42
N SER A 242 -2.67 -3.02 -18.71
CA SER A 242 -2.77 -4.35 -18.12
C SER A 242 -1.53 -5.19 -18.45
N TYR A 243 -0.95 -5.88 -17.47
CA TYR A 243 0.22 -6.74 -17.69
C TYR A 243 -0.06 -7.87 -18.71
N LEU A 244 -1.33 -8.21 -18.92
CA LEU A 244 -1.78 -9.19 -19.90
C LEU A 244 -1.70 -8.67 -21.34
N GLU A 245 -1.70 -7.35 -21.52
CA GLU A 245 -1.76 -6.65 -22.81
C GLU A 245 -0.41 -6.04 -23.20
N LEU A 246 0.58 -6.06 -22.29
CA LEU A 246 1.90 -5.49 -22.55
C LEU A 246 2.54 -6.08 -23.80
N LYS A 247 3.07 -5.18 -24.63
CA LYS A 247 4.12 -5.48 -25.59
C LYS A 247 5.48 -5.41 -24.90
N LEU A 248 6.46 -6.10 -25.48
CA LEU A 248 7.83 -6.04 -24.96
C LEU A 248 8.39 -4.61 -24.97
N SER A 249 8.01 -3.78 -25.95
CA SER A 249 8.41 -2.36 -26.01
C SER A 249 7.84 -1.48 -24.90
N ASP A 250 6.81 -1.93 -24.17
CA ASP A 250 6.26 -1.20 -23.02
C ASP A 250 7.14 -1.37 -21.76
N ILE A 251 8.13 -2.28 -21.81
CA ILE A 251 9.00 -2.64 -20.70
C ILE A 251 10.32 -1.87 -20.80
N HIS A 252 10.73 -1.27 -19.69
CA HIS A 252 12.00 -0.56 -19.58
C HIS A 252 12.80 -1.02 -18.37
N ALA A 253 14.12 -0.94 -18.49
CA ALA A 253 15.05 -1.11 -17.38
C ALA A 253 14.99 0.11 -16.45
N SER A 254 15.00 -0.12 -15.14
CA SER A 254 15.15 0.99 -14.19
C SER A 254 16.59 1.50 -14.15
N ASN A 255 16.79 2.68 -13.57
CA ASN A 255 18.13 3.26 -13.38
C ASN A 255 19.06 2.38 -12.54
N LEU A 256 18.52 1.42 -11.76
CA LEU A 256 19.31 0.43 -11.02
C LEU A 256 20.15 -0.45 -11.96
N LEU A 257 19.63 -0.80 -13.13
CA LEU A 257 20.36 -1.57 -14.14
C LEU A 257 21.41 -0.74 -14.90
N GLN A 258 21.22 0.58 -14.97
CA GLN A 258 22.13 1.47 -15.72
C GLN A 258 23.42 1.74 -14.95
N ASN A 259 23.36 1.79 -13.61
CA ASN A 259 24.52 2.10 -12.77
C ASN A 259 25.53 0.94 -12.63
N GLU A 260 25.12 -0.32 -12.80
CA GLU A 260 26.06 -1.46 -12.73
C GLU A 260 26.86 -1.67 -14.01
N ASN A 261 26.30 -1.33 -15.18
CA ASN A 261 27.06 -1.35 -16.45
C ASN A 261 28.21 -0.34 -16.45
N THR A 262 28.12 0.75 -15.69
CA THR A 262 29.23 1.68 -15.50
C THR A 262 30.31 1.17 -14.56
N VAL A 263 29.99 0.29 -13.60
CA VAL A 263 30.99 -0.26 -12.65
C VAL A 263 31.77 -1.42 -13.27
N HIS A 264 31.14 -2.22 -14.14
CA HIS A 264 31.81 -3.31 -14.86
C HIS A 264 32.59 -2.86 -16.11
N ALA A 265 32.31 -1.68 -16.66
CA ALA A 265 33.09 -1.10 -17.76
C ALA A 265 34.36 -0.36 -17.30
N THR A 266 34.54 -0.15 -16.00
CA THR A 266 35.67 0.58 -15.41
C THR A 266 36.65 -0.29 -14.62
N ASN A 267 36.50 -1.63 -14.65
CA ASN A 267 37.43 -2.58 -14.04
C ASN A 267 38.09 -3.46 -15.10
#